data_AF-A0A5N5FWS0-F1
#
_entry.id   AF-A0A5N5FWS0-F1
#
_cell.length_a   1.000
_cell.length_b   1.000
_cell.length_c   1.000
_cell.angle_alpha   90.00
_cell.angle_beta   90.00
_cell.angle_gamma   90.00
#
_symmetry.space_group_name_H-M   'P 1'
#
loop_
_entity.id
_entity.type
_entity.pdbx_description
1 polymer ?
#
loop_
_entity_poly.entity_id
_entity_poly.type
_entity_poly.pdbx_seq_one_letter_code
_entity_poly.pdbx_strand_id
1 'polypeptide(L)' 'MEDVKMMENYVMIAMWCIQEDLSLRPTMKKVTQMLEGTVEVSVPPNPSSFMSAIV' A
#
# COMPACT_ATOMS: atom_id res chain seq x y z
N MET A 1 11.92 8.74 -16.08
CA MET A 1 10.67 9.19 -15.41
C MET A 1 9.75 8.02 -15.10
N GLU A 2 9.70 6.99 -15.96
CA GLU A 2 8.96 5.75 -15.69
C GLU A 2 9.46 5.00 -14.45
N ASP A 3 10.76 4.96 -14.21
CA ASP A 3 11.35 4.30 -13.03
C ASP A 3 10.85 4.91 -11.71
N VAL A 4 10.67 6.24 -11.68
CA VAL A 4 10.17 6.95 -10.48
C VAL A 4 8.73 6.53 -10.19
N LYS A 5 7.88 6.48 -11.21
CA LYS A 5 6.49 6.04 -11.07
C LYS A 5 6.38 4.56 -10.64
N MET A 6 7.26 3.71 -11.16
CA MET A 6 7.34 2.31 -10.74
C MET A 6 7.74 2.19 -9.26
N MET A 7 8.73 2.99 -8.84
CA MET A 7 9.21 3.04 -7.46
C MET A 7 8.11 3.54 -6.50
N GLU A 8 7.38 4.59 -6.89
CA GLU A 8 6.21 5.08 -6.14
C GLU A 8 5.16 3.98 -5.92
N ASN A 9 4.81 3.21 -6.97
CA ASN A 9 3.88 2.10 -6.85
C ASN A 9 4.39 1.02 -5.88
N TYR A 10 5.67 0.67 -5.94
CA TYR A 10 6.25 -0.31 -5.00
C TYR A 10 6.22 0.18 -3.56
N VAL A 11 6.51 1.47 -3.33
CA VAL A 11 6.40 2.07 -1.99
C VAL A 11 4.95 2.02 -1.51
N MET A 12 3.98 2.37 -2.34
CA MET A 12 2.56 2.30 -1.96
C MET A 12 2.11 0.86 -1.65
N ILE A 13 2.52 -0.13 -2.44
CA ILE A 13 2.24 -1.55 -2.17
C ILE A 13 2.87 -1.98 -0.85
N ALA A 14 4.12 -1.60 -0.59
CA ALA A 14 4.79 -1.90 0.68
C ALA A 14 4.04 -1.32 1.87
N MET A 15 3.58 -0.06 1.76
CA MET A 15 2.79 0.62 2.79
C MET A 15 1.44 -0.07 3.05
N TRP A 16 0.81 -0.70 2.05
CA TRP A 16 -0.37 -1.55 2.25
C TRP A 16 -0.03 -2.86 3.00
N CYS A 17 1.12 -3.48 2.70
CA CYS A 17 1.52 -4.75 3.31
C CYS A 17 1.92 -4.62 4.77
N ILE A 18 2.48 -3.46 5.19
CA ILE A 18 2.95 -3.22 6.56
C ILE A 18 1.90 -2.56 7.47
N GLN A 19 0.65 -2.41 7.01
CA GLN A 19 -0.42 -1.80 7.81
C GLN A 19 -0.56 -2.50 9.17
N GLU A 20 -0.75 -1.72 10.24
CA GLU A 20 -0.93 -2.29 11.58
C GLU A 20 -2.23 -3.12 11.67
N ASP A 21 -3.31 -2.59 11.11
CA ASP A 21 -4.57 -3.32 10.97
C ASP A 21 -4.43 -4.40 9.88
N LEU A 22 -4.46 -5.65 10.32
CA LEU A 22 -4.37 -6.82 9.44
C LEU A 22 -5.52 -6.90 8.44
N SER A 23 -6.70 -6.35 8.77
CA SER A 23 -7.87 -6.37 7.89
C SER A 23 -7.73 -5.44 6.68
N LEU A 24 -6.87 -4.43 6.79
CA LEU A 24 -6.55 -3.51 5.70
C LEU A 24 -5.44 -4.06 4.80
N ARG A 25 -4.70 -5.08 5.24
CA ARG A 25 -3.64 -5.67 4.42
C ARG A 25 -4.25 -6.39 3.21
N PRO A 26 -3.72 -6.16 2.00
CA PRO A 26 -4.19 -6.85 0.81
C PRO A 26 -3.81 -8.34 0.85
N THR A 27 -4.61 -9.15 0.16
CA THR A 27 -4.24 -10.56 -0.08
C THR A 27 -3.02 -10.64 -0.99
N MET A 28 -2.22 -11.72 -0.90
CA MET A 28 -1.09 -11.92 -1.82
C MET A 28 -1.51 -11.89 -3.29
N LYS A 29 -2.70 -12.38 -3.64
CA LYS A 29 -3.26 -12.28 -5.00
C LYS A 29 -3.45 -10.83 -5.44
N LYS A 30 -3.91 -9.95 -4.55
CA LYS A 30 -4.09 -8.53 -4.86
C LYS A 30 -2.73 -7.83 -5.01
N VAL A 31 -1.74 -8.18 -4.19
CA VAL A 31 -0.37 -7.69 -4.28
C VAL A 31 0.26 -8.06 -5.63
N THR A 32 0.14 -9.33 -6.08
CA THR A 32 0.68 -9.72 -7.39
C THR A 32 0.01 -8.97 -8.54
N GLN A 33 -1.32 -8.81 -8.49
CA GLN A 33 -2.05 -8.02 -9.49
C GLN A 33 -1.62 -6.55 -9.54
N MET A 34 -1.30 -5.94 -8.40
CA MET A 34 -0.76 -4.59 -8.32
C MET A 34 0.65 -4.49 -8.91
N LEU A 35 1.52 -5.46 -8.60
CA LEU A 35 2.89 -5.52 -9.14
C LEU A 35 2.93 -5.75 -10.66
N GLU A 36 2.00 -6.55 -11.17
CA GLU A 36 1.83 -6.81 -12.61
C GLU A 36 1.16 -5.64 -13.35
N GLY A 37 0.65 -4.64 -12.63
CA GLY A 37 -0.08 -3.51 -13.22
C GLY A 37 -1.49 -3.85 -13.70
N THR A 38 -2.01 -5.04 -13.36
CA THR A 38 -3.37 -5.48 -13.68
C THR A 38 -4.43 -4.72 -12.87
N VAL A 39 -4.03 -4.18 -11.71
CA VAL A 39 -4.87 -3.33 -10.86
C VAL A 39 -4.08 -2.09 -10.46
N GLU A 40 -4.73 -0.93 -10.52
CA GLU A 40 -4.19 0.32 -9.98
C GLU A 40 -3.91 0.26 -8.47
N VAL A 41 -2.80 0.89 -8.07
CA VAL A 41 -2.40 1.02 -6.68
C VAL A 41 -3.04 2.28 -6.10
N SER A 42 -3.97 2.12 -5.17
CA SER A 42 -4.57 3.25 -4.44
C SER A 42 -3.65 3.72 -3.31
N VAL A 43 -3.79 4.99 -2.92
CA VAL A 43 -3.05 5.57 -1.79
C VAL A 43 -3.40 4.80 -0.51
N PRO A 44 -2.39 4.30 0.24
CA PRO A 44 -2.62 3.60 1.50
C PRO A 44 -3.10 4.56 2.60
N PRO A 45 -3.84 4.07 3.60
CA PRO A 45 -4.26 4.89 4.74
C PRO A 45 -3.04 5.42 5.50
N ASN A 46 -3.13 6.66 5.98
CA ASN A 46 -2.03 7.31 6.67
C ASN A 46 -1.81 6.66 8.06
N PRO A 47 -0.60 6.17 8.37
CA PRO A 47 -0.30 5.59 9.68
C PRO A 47 -0.52 6.56 10.85
N SER A 48 -0.47 7.89 10.64
CA SER A 48 -0.72 8.87 11.71
C SER A 48 -2.15 8.87 12.24
N SER A 49 -3.09 8.26 11.51
CA SER A 49 -4.49 8.12 11.95
C SER A 49 -4.60 7.28 13.22
N PHE A 50 -3.66 6.33 13.42
CA PHE A 50 -3.64 5.48 14.60
C PHE A 50 -3.05 6.20 15.83
N MET A 51 -2.03 7.05 15.64
CA MET A 51 -1.45 7.85 16.73
C MET A 51 -2.44 8.89 17.30
N SER A 52 -3.39 9.36 16.49
CA SER A 52 -4.42 10.29 16.94
C SER A 52 -5.47 9.62 17.84
N ALA A 53 -5.53 8.29 17.90
CA ALA A 53 -6.43 7.54 18.77
C ALA A 53 -5.81 7.25 20.16
N ILE A 54 -4.53 7.58 20.37
CA ILE A 54 -3.78 7.32 21.62
C ILE A 54 -3.53 8.62 22.42
N VAL A 55 -3.83 9.79 21.85
CA VAL A 55 -3.75 11.12 22.54
C VAL A 55 -5.14 11.62 22.88
#